data_AF-A0A399NXD9-F1
#
_entry.id   AF-A0A399NXD9-F1
#
_cell.length_a   1.000
_cell.length_b   1.000
_cell.length_c   1.000
_cell.angle_alpha   90.00
_cell.angle_beta   90.00
_cell.angle_gamma   90.00
#
_symmetry.space_group_name_H-M   'P 1'
#
loop_
_entity.id
_entity.type
_entity.pdbx_description
1 polymer ?
#
loop_
_entity_poly.entity_id
_entity_poly.type
_entity_poly.pdbx_seq_one_letter_code
_entity_poly.pdbx_strand_id
1 'polypeptide(L)' 'MHDDPTAAAHAQAVSGPAAADPALERAMRRGLELAAEGPAWGPNPRVGCVILDASGRVIAEG' A
#
# COMPACT_ATOMS: atom_id res chain seq x y z
N MET A 1 32.86 -7.61 9.39
CA MET A 1 31.99 -7.78 10.58
C MET A 1 31.00 -6.64 10.67
N HIS A 2 30.06 -6.61 9.70
CA HIS A 2 28.66 -6.21 9.86
C HIS A 2 28.04 -6.45 8.48
N ASP A 3 27.76 -7.72 8.19
CA ASP A 3 26.83 -8.05 7.12
C ASP A 3 25.46 -7.56 7.60
N ASP A 4 24.93 -6.51 6.99
CA ASP A 4 23.61 -5.96 7.29
C ASP A 4 22.53 -6.90 6.72
N PRO A 5 21.79 -7.65 7.56
CA PRO A 5 20.82 -8.64 7.09
C PRO A 5 19.55 -7.98 6.52
N THR A 6 19.42 -6.65 6.61
CA THR A 6 18.23 -5.91 6.16
C THR A 6 18.13 -5.85 4.63
N ALA A 7 19.26 -5.89 3.92
CA ALA A 7 19.29 -5.74 2.47
C ALA A 7 18.69 -6.93 1.69
N ALA A 8 18.61 -8.12 2.30
CA ALA A 8 18.12 -9.33 1.62
C ALA A 8 16.59 -9.38 1.45
N ALA A 9 15.81 -8.59 2.20
CA ALA A 9 14.35 -8.67 2.18
C ALA A 9 13.68 -7.94 0.99
N HIS A 10 14.43 -7.12 0.24
CA HIS A 10 13.87 -6.24 -0.81
C HIS A 10 14.13 -6.74 -2.23
N ALA A 11 14.72 -7.92 -2.41
CA ALA A 11 15.00 -8.49 -3.71
C ALA A 11 13.74 -9.14 -4.33
N GLN A 12 12.67 -8.35 -4.51
CA GLN A 12 11.62 -8.73 -5.44
C GLN A 12 12.09 -8.32 -6.84
N ALA A 13 12.46 -9.31 -7.65
CA ALA A 13 12.72 -9.11 -9.07
C ALA A 13 11.49 -8.44 -9.70
N VAL A 14 11.68 -7.27 -10.32
CA VAL A 14 10.61 -6.59 -11.04
C VAL A 14 10.21 -7.46 -12.24
N SER A 15 9.21 -8.30 -12.02
CA SER A 15 8.56 -9.05 -13.09
C SER A 15 7.55 -8.11 -13.75
N GLY A 16 7.44 -8.15 -15.08
CA GLY A 16 6.44 -7.39 -15.84
C GLY A 16 5.01 -7.67 -15.37
N PRO A 17 3.95 -7.02 -15.94
CA PRO A 17 2.64 -6.92 -15.30
C PRO A 17 1.98 -8.29 -15.09
N ALA A 18 2.33 -8.94 -13.97
CA ALA A 18 1.54 -9.97 -13.36
C ALA A 18 0.19 -9.33 -13.01
N ALA A 19 -0.91 -10.06 -13.22
CA ALA A 19 -2.21 -9.63 -12.75
C ALA A 19 -2.06 -9.16 -11.29
N ALA A 20 -2.48 -7.93 -11.00
CA ALA A 20 -2.31 -7.35 -9.68
C ALA A 20 -2.86 -8.32 -8.63
N ASP A 21 -2.12 -8.51 -7.54
CA ASP A 21 -2.59 -9.33 -6.41
C ASP A 21 -4.01 -8.86 -6.04
N PRO A 22 -5.03 -9.75 -6.05
CA PRO A 22 -6.39 -9.36 -5.72
C PRO A 22 -6.53 -8.64 -4.36
N ALA A 23 -5.65 -8.92 -3.40
CA ALA A 23 -5.61 -8.19 -2.13
C ALA A 23 -5.15 -6.74 -2.33
N LEU A 24 -4.12 -6.51 -3.15
CA LEU A 24 -3.61 -5.18 -3.46
C LEU A 24 -4.65 -4.38 -4.27
N GLU A 25 -5.34 -4.98 -5.23
CA GLU A 25 -6.40 -4.30 -5.98
C GLU A 25 -7.53 -3.84 -5.03
N ARG A 26 -8.00 -4.73 -4.15
CA ARG A 26 -9.02 -4.37 -3.15
C ARG A 26 -8.55 -3.25 -2.22
N ALA A 27 -7.30 -3.30 -1.76
CA ALA A 27 -6.72 -2.26 -0.91
C ALA A 27 -6.64 -0.90 -1.64
N MET A 28 -6.28 -0.89 -2.92
CA MET A 28 -6.22 0.34 -3.72
C MET A 28 -7.63 0.93 -3.94
N ARG A 29 -8.63 0.09 -4.21
CA ARG A 29 -10.03 0.56 -4.30
C ARG A 29 -10.50 1.16 -2.99
N ARG A 30 -10.19 0.51 -1.86
CA ARG A 30 -10.48 1.03 -0.52
C ARG A 30 -9.79 2.37 -0.24
N GLY A 31 -8.54 2.54 -0.69
CA GLY A 31 -7.83 3.82 -0.59
C GLY A 31 -8.52 4.97 -1.34
N LEU A 32 -9.14 4.70 -2.49
CA LEU A 32 -9.91 5.71 -3.22
C LEU A 32 -11.22 6.08 -2.51
N GLU A 33 -11.88 5.11 -1.87
CA GLU A 33 -13.07 5.37 -1.03
C GLU A 33 -12.72 6.29 0.14
N LEU A 34 -11.64 5.98 0.87
CA LEU A 34 -11.16 6.80 1.98
C LEU A 34 -10.79 8.22 1.53
N ALA A 35 -10.13 8.35 0.38
CA ALA A 35 -9.82 9.66 -0.19
C ALA A 35 -11.09 10.50 -0.45
N ALA A 36 -12.22 9.87 -0.79
CA ALA A 36 -13.47 10.58 -1.01
C ALA A 36 -14.09 11.15 0.29
N GLU A 37 -13.76 10.56 1.44
CA GLU A 37 -14.22 10.99 2.77
C GLU A 37 -13.43 12.19 3.33
N GLY A 38 -12.25 12.48 2.76
CA GLY A 38 -11.42 13.60 3.17
C GLY A 38 -12.07 14.98 2.95
N PRO A 39 -11.64 16.04 3.67
CA PRO A 39 -12.21 17.38 3.56
C PRO A 39 -12.28 17.88 2.11
N ALA A 40 -13.42 18.45 1.73
CA ALA A 40 -13.63 18.95 0.37
C ALA A 40 -12.69 20.10 -0.02
N TRP A 41 -12.18 20.84 0.98
CA TRP A 41 -11.33 22.01 0.80
C TRP A 41 -10.18 21.99 1.80
N GLY A 42 -9.00 22.36 1.33
CA GLY A 42 -7.77 22.46 2.11
C GLY A 42 -6.59 22.66 1.17
N PRO A 43 -5.42 23.08 1.68
CA PRO A 43 -4.23 23.23 0.84
C PRO A 43 -3.67 21.89 0.35
N ASN A 44 -4.08 20.78 0.96
CA ASN A 44 -3.60 19.43 0.67
C ASN A 44 -4.58 18.66 -0.21
N PRO A 45 -4.09 17.82 -1.15
CA PRO A 45 -4.95 16.91 -1.90
C PRO A 45 -5.60 15.89 -0.96
N ARG A 46 -6.76 15.38 -1.39
CA ARG A 46 -7.39 14.23 -0.72
C ARG A 46 -6.63 12.96 -1.04
N VAL A 47 -6.26 12.23 0.01
CA VAL A 47 -5.51 10.98 -0.07
C VAL A 47 -6.19 9.99 0.86
N GLY A 48 -6.24 8.73 0.46
CA GLY A 48 -6.60 7.62 1.33
C GLY A 48 -5.51 6.56 1.30
N CYS A 49 -5.34 5.85 2.41
CA CYS A 49 -4.27 4.89 2.64
C CYS A 49 -4.82 3.64 3.32
N VAL A 50 -4.30 2.49 2.90
CA VAL A 50 -4.55 1.19 3.53
C VAL A 50 -3.21 0.54 3.80
N ILE A 51 -2.98 0.13 5.05
CA ILE A 51 -1.78 -0.61 5.44
C ILE A 51 -2.15 -2.08 5.58
N LEU A 52 -1.38 -2.94 4.91
CA LEU A 52 -1.53 -4.39 4.98
C LEU A 52 -0.36 -5.01 5.78
N ASP A 53 -0.63 -6.10 6.49
CA ASP A 53 0.42 -6.98 7.00
C ASP A 53 0.98 -7.90 5.90
N ALA A 54 1.99 -8.70 6.24
CA ALA A 54 2.61 -9.64 5.31
C ALA A 54 1.67 -10.76 4.81
N SER A 55 0.52 -10.95 5.46
CA SER A 55 -0.53 -11.89 5.04
C SER A 55 -1.63 -11.24 4.19
N GLY A 56 -1.49 -9.94 3.88
CA GLY A 56 -2.47 -9.18 3.10
C GLY A 56 -3.69 -8.73 3.91
N ARG A 57 -3.64 -8.79 5.25
CA ARG A 57 -4.73 -8.31 6.12
C ARG A 57 -4.58 -6.82 6.38
N VAL A 58 -5.68 -6.09 6.36
CA VAL A 58 -5.72 -4.67 6.72
C VAL A 58 -5.42 -4.49 8.20
N ILE A 59 -4.44 -3.64 8.51
CA ILE A 59 -4.06 -3.30 9.89
C ILE A 59 -4.26 -1.81 10.21
N ALA A 60 -4.40 -0.95 9.21
CA ALA A 60 -4.78 0.45 9.38
C ALA A 60 -5.39 1.04 8.10
N GLU A 61 -6.20 2.06 8.27
CA GLU A 61 -6.85 2.85 7.22
C GLU A 61 -6.84 4.34 7.60
N GLY A 62 -6.87 5.23 6.60
CA GLY A 62 -6.98 6.67 6.79
C GLY A 62 -7.12 7.44 5.49
#